data_AF-A0A975ZJC1-F1
#
_entry.id   AF-A0A975ZJC1-F1
#
_cell.length_a   1.000
_cell.length_b   1.000
_cell.length_c   1.000
_cell.angle_alpha   90.00
_cell.angle_beta   90.00
_cell.angle_gamma   90.00
#
_symmetry.space_group_name_H-M   'P 1'
#
loop_
_entity.id
_entity.type
_entity.pdbx_description
1 polymer ?
#
loop_
_entity_poly.entity_id
_entity_poly.type
_entity_poly.pdbx_seq_one_letter_code
_entity_poly.pdbx_strand_id
1 'polypeptide(L)'
;MTIGSKLIDVDWNDPRLQELLRKTEGLRIDARATFKPRPARLRLSWREGAAWFDVWRVHQTGDFHVIRLDRRLDMRVGDAVSLDTLRPTAPTAGIVFTQIDAMRAGERNEDQRTPVVLLWLRAVRGGMR
;
A
#
# COMPACT_ATOMS: atom_id res chain seq x y z
N MET A 1 2.56 -25.58 -36.58
CA MET A 1 1.93 -24.25 -36.64
C MET A 1 2.70 -23.33 -35.71
N THR A 2 3.54 -22.44 -36.26
CA THR A 2 4.40 -21.56 -35.46
C THR A 2 3.71 -20.21 -35.34
N ILE A 3 3.36 -19.81 -34.11
CA ILE A 3 2.73 -18.51 -33.83
C ILE A 3 3.82 -17.45 -33.96
N GLY A 4 3.87 -16.77 -35.11
CA GLY A 4 4.77 -15.65 -35.32
C GLY A 4 4.38 -14.49 -34.41
N SER A 5 5.15 -14.27 -33.34
CA SER A 5 5.08 -13.05 -32.55
C SER A 5 5.44 -11.87 -33.45
N LYS A 6 4.43 -11.15 -33.92
CA LYS A 6 4.61 -9.92 -34.71
C LYS A 6 5.19 -8.86 -33.77
N LEU A 7 6.51 -8.74 -33.75
CA LEU A 7 7.21 -7.64 -33.10
C LEU A 7 6.73 -6.35 -33.75
N ILE A 8 5.97 -5.55 -33.00
CA ILE A 8 5.53 -4.23 -33.42
C ILE A 8 6.78 -3.35 -33.37
N ASP A 9 7.21 -2.89 -34.53
CA ASP A 9 8.28 -1.90 -34.65
C ASP A 9 7.70 -0.55 -34.21
N VAL A 10 8.15 -0.05 -33.07
CA VAL A 10 7.68 1.19 -32.46
C VAL A 10 8.70 2.27 -32.76
N ASP A 11 8.30 3.31 -33.49
CA ASP A 11 9.13 4.49 -33.67
C ASP A 11 9.12 5.34 -32.40
N TRP A 12 10.18 5.20 -31.61
CA TRP A 12 10.37 5.94 -30.37
C TRP A 12 10.62 7.45 -30.57
N ASN A 13 10.90 7.89 -31.79
CA ASN A 13 11.10 9.31 -32.12
C ASN A 13 9.83 9.99 -32.63
N ASP A 14 8.69 9.27 -32.74
CA ASP A 14 7.43 9.86 -33.18
C ASP A 14 7.03 11.03 -32.25
N PRO A 15 6.86 12.26 -32.76
CA PRO A 15 6.47 13.43 -31.97
C PRO A 15 5.15 13.24 -31.20
N ARG A 16 4.20 12.48 -31.75
CA ARG A 16 2.93 12.16 -31.08
C ARG A 16 3.14 11.18 -29.94
N LEU A 17 4.02 10.19 -30.11
CA LEU A 17 4.41 9.28 -29.04
C LEU A 17 5.11 10.06 -27.92
N GLN A 18 6.04 10.95 -28.26
CA GLN A 18 6.71 11.82 -27.29
C GLN A 18 5.74 12.77 -26.59
N GLU A 19 4.73 13.31 -27.29
CA GLU A 19 3.68 14.13 -26.69
C GLU A 19 2.79 13.32 -25.73
N LEU A 20 2.41 12.10 -26.13
CA LEU A 20 1.66 11.18 -25.26
C LEU A 20 2.47 10.80 -24.02
N LEU A 21 3.75 10.43 -24.20
CA LEU A 21 4.66 10.13 -23.10
C LEU A 21 4.79 11.32 -22.15
N ARG A 22 5.01 12.54 -22.65
CA ARG A 22 5.02 13.77 -21.84
C ARG A 22 3.71 14.02 -21.10
N LYS A 23 2.55 13.78 -21.74
CA LYS A 23 1.23 13.89 -21.08
C LYS A 23 1.04 12.84 -19.99
N THR A 24 1.66 11.67 -20.14
CA THR A 24 1.61 10.57 -19.17
C THR A 24 2.70 10.60 -18.12
N GLU A 25 3.79 11.34 -18.33
CA GLU A 25 4.93 11.44 -17.40
C GLU A 25 4.53 12.02 -16.04
N GLY A 26 3.48 12.85 -16.02
CA GLY A 26 2.84 13.36 -14.80
C GLY A 26 1.69 12.49 -14.27
N LEU A 27 1.20 11.53 -15.05
CA LEU A 27 0.17 10.58 -14.63
C LEU A 27 0.80 9.53 -13.73
N ARG A 28 1.01 9.93 -12.47
CA ARG A 28 1.40 9.02 -11.41
C ARG A 28 0.25 8.05 -11.19
N ILE A 29 0.45 6.78 -11.55
CA ILE A 29 -0.39 5.63 -11.12
C ILE A 29 -0.14 5.33 -9.62
N ASP A 30 0.08 6.39 -8.85
CA ASP A 30 0.31 6.38 -7.44
C ASP A 30 -0.76 7.29 -6.85
N ALA A 31 -1.96 6.72 -6.72
CA ALA A 31 -3.18 7.38 -6.22
C ALA A 31 -3.07 7.84 -4.74
N ARG A 32 -1.87 7.89 -4.15
CA ARG A 32 -1.64 8.39 -2.79
C ARG A 32 -2.18 9.81 -2.58
N ALA A 33 -2.27 10.63 -3.64
CA ALA A 33 -2.78 12.01 -3.56
C ALA A 33 -4.32 12.11 -3.53
N THR A 34 -5.05 11.06 -3.92
CA THR A 34 -6.51 11.12 -4.06
C THR A 34 -7.23 10.79 -2.75
N PHE A 35 -6.54 10.23 -1.77
CA PHE A 35 -7.15 9.78 -0.53
C PHE A 35 -6.79 10.65 0.67
N LYS A 36 -7.79 11.01 1.50
CA LYS A 36 -7.57 11.70 2.79
C LYS A 36 -7.02 10.69 3.81
N PRO A 37 -5.74 10.78 4.21
CA PRO A 37 -5.17 9.85 5.18
C PRO A 37 -5.87 9.98 6.54
N ARG A 38 -6.16 8.86 7.18
CA ARG A 38 -6.70 8.81 8.54
C ARG A 38 -5.68 8.18 9.49
N PRO A 39 -5.49 8.72 10.70
CA PRO A 39 -4.59 8.12 11.67
C PRO A 39 -5.09 6.72 12.05
N ALA A 40 -4.16 5.79 12.23
CA ALA A 40 -4.39 4.43 12.71
C ALA A 40 -3.13 3.94 13.42
N ARG A 41 -3.20 2.79 14.10
CA ARG A 41 -2.03 2.14 14.69
C ARG A 41 -1.87 0.71 14.17
N LEU A 42 -0.65 0.28 13.94
CA LEU A 42 -0.31 -1.06 13.47
C LEU A 42 0.52 -1.79 14.52
N ARG A 43 0.23 -3.05 14.77
CA ARG A 43 1.05 -3.93 15.62
C ARG A 43 1.50 -5.15 14.82
N LEU A 44 2.81 -5.41 14.84
CA LEU A 44 3.47 -6.47 14.07
C LEU A 44 3.39 -7.85 14.74
N SER A 45 2.21 -8.18 15.25
CA SER A 45 1.79 -9.54 15.63
C SER A 45 0.41 -9.44 16.28
N TRP A 46 -0.24 -10.58 16.43
CA TRP A 46 -1.46 -10.70 17.23
C TRP A 46 -1.18 -10.86 18.73
N ARG A 47 0.09 -11.01 19.13
CA ARG A 47 0.48 -11.24 20.52
C ARG A 47 0.36 -9.95 21.35
N GLU A 48 -0.12 -10.09 22.58
CA GLU A 48 -0.09 -9.01 23.56
C GLU A 48 1.37 -8.64 23.90
N GLY A 49 1.62 -7.35 24.13
CA GLY A 49 2.96 -6.82 24.45
C GLY A 49 3.81 -6.36 23.26
N ALA A 50 3.42 -6.67 22.01
CA ALA A 50 4.11 -6.12 20.84
C ALA A 50 3.82 -4.61 20.68
N ALA A 51 4.84 -3.86 20.25
CA ALA A 51 4.75 -2.41 20.09
C ALA A 51 3.73 -1.99 19.02
N TRP A 52 3.02 -0.90 19.31
CA TRP A 52 2.15 -0.20 18.35
C TRP A 52 2.94 0.86 17.61
N PHE A 53 2.70 0.97 16.31
CA PHE A 53 3.29 1.96 15.42
C PHE A 53 2.19 2.87 14.89
N ASP A 54 2.38 4.19 14.98
CA ASP A 54 1.49 5.14 14.34
C ASP A 54 1.64 5.06 12.82
N VAL A 55 0.51 4.94 12.13
CA VAL A 55 0.44 4.78 10.68
C VAL A 55 -0.70 5.59 10.08
N TRP A 56 -0.67 5.73 8.76
CA TRP A 56 -1.73 6.40 8.02
C TRP A 56 -2.54 5.39 7.22
N ARG A 57 -3.83 5.24 7.53
CA ARG A 57 -4.75 4.52 6.65
C ARG A 57 -5.15 5.44 5.50
N VAL A 58 -4.67 5.11 4.30
CA VAL A 58 -4.94 5.89 3.10
C VAL A 58 -6.15 5.37 2.33
N HIS A 59 -6.50 4.09 2.45
CA HIS A 59 -7.71 3.56 1.81
C HIS A 59 -8.36 2.46 2.65
N GLN A 60 -9.67 2.30 2.48
CA GLN A 60 -10.44 1.19 3.05
C GLN A 60 -11.60 0.85 2.10
N THR A 61 -11.74 -0.42 1.77
CA THR A 61 -12.88 -0.96 1.01
C THR A 61 -13.20 -2.37 1.50
N GLY A 62 -14.41 -2.58 2.05
CA GLY A 62 -14.78 -3.85 2.67
C GLY A 62 -13.75 -4.32 3.69
N ASP A 63 -13.18 -5.49 3.44
CA ASP A 63 -12.14 -6.14 4.26
C ASP A 63 -10.71 -5.71 3.89
N PHE A 64 -10.51 -4.83 2.91
CA PHE A 64 -9.19 -4.38 2.48
C PHE A 64 -8.85 -2.99 3.03
N HIS A 65 -7.62 -2.83 3.50
CA HIS A 65 -7.05 -1.58 3.98
C HIS A 65 -5.73 -1.31 3.28
N VAL A 66 -5.48 -0.04 2.94
CA VAL A 66 -4.15 0.39 2.48
C VAL A 66 -3.55 1.30 3.53
N ILE A 67 -2.38 0.91 4.02
CA ILE A 67 -1.64 1.60 5.08
C ILE A 67 -0.37 2.19 4.49
N ARG A 68 -0.08 3.42 4.86
CA ARG A 68 1.18 4.10 4.61
C ARG A 68 1.97 4.16 5.92
N LEU A 69 3.22 3.73 5.85
CA LEU A 69 4.22 3.89 6.89
C LEU A 69 5.32 4.82 6.38
N ASP A 70 5.75 5.76 7.21
CA ASP A 70 6.88 6.66 6.91
C ASP A 70 8.20 6.11 7.48
N ARG A 71 8.27 4.78 7.63
CA ARG A 71 9.45 4.04 8.06
C ARG A 71 9.42 2.61 7.53
N ARG A 72 10.59 1.99 7.44
CA ARG A 72 10.72 0.54 7.23
C ARG A 72 10.59 -0.18 8.57
N LEU A 73 9.82 -1.27 8.56
CA LEU A 73 9.76 -2.25 9.63
C LEU A 73 10.08 -3.62 9.03
N ASP A 74 10.60 -4.55 9.82
CA ASP A 74 10.82 -5.92 9.38
C ASP A 74 9.46 -6.62 9.26
N MET A 75 8.95 -6.69 8.03
CA MET A 75 7.64 -7.23 7.69
C MET A 75 7.75 -7.94 6.33
N ARG A 76 6.92 -8.96 6.15
CA ARG A 76 6.83 -9.75 4.93
C ARG A 76 5.38 -9.91 4.50
N VAL A 77 5.19 -10.09 3.19
CA VAL A 77 3.90 -10.54 2.67
C VAL A 77 3.56 -11.88 3.35
N GLY A 78 2.33 -11.99 3.82
CA GLY A 78 1.84 -13.12 4.60
C GLY A 78 1.83 -12.88 6.12
N ASP A 79 2.54 -11.86 6.63
CA ASP A 79 2.59 -11.61 8.07
C ASP A 79 1.22 -11.21 8.63
N ALA A 80 0.97 -11.70 9.83
CA ALA A 80 -0.21 -11.40 10.63
C ALA A 80 -0.01 -10.11 11.43
N VAL A 81 -0.85 -9.10 11.18
CA VAL A 81 -0.77 -7.80 11.85
C VAL A 81 -2.12 -7.37 12.42
N SER A 82 -2.09 -6.68 13.56
CA SER A 82 -3.29 -6.06 14.13
C SER A 82 -3.34 -4.59 13.69
N LEU A 83 -4.44 -4.19 13.06
CA LEU A 83 -4.70 -2.82 12.65
C LEU A 83 -5.73 -2.21 13.60
N ASP A 84 -5.32 -1.21 14.35
CA ASP A 84 -6.18 -0.46 15.22
C ASP A 84 -6.67 0.81 14.52
N THR A 85 -7.95 0.82 14.16
CA THR A 85 -8.57 1.86 13.34
C THR A 85 -9.12 3.03 14.16
N LEU A 86 -8.76 3.12 15.45
CA LEU A 86 -9.39 3.99 16.45
C LEU A 86 -9.77 5.38 15.94
N ARG A 87 -10.97 5.78 16.36
CA ARG A 87 -11.29 7.18 16.61
C ARG A 87 -10.52 7.63 17.86
N PRO A 88 -10.11 8.91 17.99
CA PRO A 88 -9.25 9.40 19.09
C PRO A 88 -9.74 9.18 20.54
N THR A 89 -10.90 8.58 20.80
CA THR A 89 -11.59 8.61 22.10
C THR A 89 -11.98 7.26 22.70
N ALA A 90 -11.63 6.10 22.12
CA ALA A 90 -11.95 4.79 22.71
C ALA A 90 -10.79 3.79 22.55
N PRO A 91 -10.30 3.08 23.60
CA PRO A 91 -9.05 2.32 23.53
C PRO A 91 -9.07 1.01 22.72
N THR A 92 -10.22 0.41 22.42
CA THR A 92 -10.26 -0.99 21.94
C THR A 92 -11.39 -1.35 20.97
N ALA A 93 -12.27 -0.40 20.61
CA ALA A 93 -13.45 -0.71 19.79
C ALA A 93 -13.17 -0.88 18.28
N GLY A 94 -11.91 -0.87 17.84
CA GLY A 94 -11.56 -0.76 16.41
C GLY A 94 -10.40 -1.64 15.92
N ILE A 95 -9.98 -2.64 16.69
CA ILE A 95 -8.89 -3.54 16.28
C ILE A 95 -9.40 -4.57 15.27
N VAL A 96 -8.79 -4.56 14.09
CA VAL A 96 -9.02 -5.51 13.00
C VAL A 96 -7.79 -6.40 12.87
N PHE A 97 -7.99 -7.71 12.88
CA PHE A 97 -6.92 -8.66 12.56
C PHE A 97 -6.78 -8.77 11.05
N THR A 98 -5.55 -8.62 10.57
CA THR A 98 -5.27 -8.55 9.14
C THR A 98 -4.02 -9.35 8.76
N GLN A 99 -3.89 -9.64 7.48
CA GLN A 99 -2.70 -10.20 6.87
C GLN A 99 -2.15 -9.24 5.81
N ILE A 100 -0.83 -9.15 5.68
CA ILE A 100 -0.19 -8.39 4.61
C ILE A 100 -0.33 -9.17 3.30
N ASP A 101 -1.18 -8.70 2.38
CA ASP A 101 -1.35 -9.32 1.06
C ASP A 101 -0.32 -8.77 0.06
N ALA A 102 0.09 -7.51 0.20
CA ALA A 102 1.12 -6.90 -0.64
C ALA A 102 1.87 -5.79 0.08
N MET A 103 3.10 -5.55 -0.34
CA MET A 103 3.97 -4.48 0.16
C MET A 103 4.70 -3.80 -1.00
N ARG A 104 4.76 -2.47 -0.98
CA ARG A 104 5.50 -1.69 -1.99
C ARG A 104 6.23 -0.52 -1.35
N ALA A 105 7.44 -0.24 -1.81
CA ALA A 105 8.15 0.97 -1.43
C ALA A 105 7.49 2.24 -2.02
N GLY A 106 7.77 3.38 -1.39
CA GLY A 106 7.63 4.68 -2.02
C GLY A 106 8.48 4.78 -3.28
N GLU A 107 7.91 5.32 -4.34
CA GLU A 107 8.57 5.51 -5.63
C GLU A 107 8.73 6.99 -5.98
N ARG A 108 8.25 7.90 -5.12
CA ARG A 108 8.37 9.33 -5.37
C ARG A 108 9.76 9.82 -4.97
N ASN A 109 10.26 10.84 -5.65
CA ASN A 109 11.57 11.43 -5.35
C ASN A 109 11.64 11.93 -3.89
N GLU A 110 10.54 12.46 -3.34
CA GLU A 110 10.46 12.84 -1.93
C GLU A 110 10.60 11.65 -0.96
N ASP A 111 10.24 10.43 -1.36
CA ASP A 111 10.33 9.20 -0.55
C ASP A 111 11.78 8.70 -0.40
N GLN A 112 12.74 9.27 -1.15
CA GLN A 112 14.17 8.97 -0.97
C GLN A 112 14.71 9.52 0.35
N ARG A 113 14.11 10.60 0.87
CA ARG A 113 14.52 11.25 2.13
C ARG A 113 13.85 10.64 3.35
N THR A 114 12.61 10.17 3.19
CA THR A 114 11.85 9.49 4.23
C THR A 114 11.29 8.21 3.64
N PRO A 115 11.78 7.02 4.05
CA PRO A 115 11.37 5.78 3.42
C PRO A 115 9.88 5.53 3.66
N VAL A 116 9.08 5.65 2.59
CA VAL A 116 7.67 5.32 2.63
C VAL A 116 7.47 3.86 2.25
N VAL A 117 6.57 3.17 2.95
CA VAL A 117 6.10 1.83 2.61
C VAL A 117 4.58 1.83 2.56
N LEU A 118 4.02 1.25 1.50
CA LEU A 118 2.60 0.96 1.39
C LEU A 118 2.37 -0.52 1.67
N LEU A 119 1.39 -0.80 2.52
CA LEU A 119 0.89 -2.14 2.81
C LEU A 119 -0.55 -2.25 2.34
N TRP A 120 -0.85 -3.35 1.67
CA TRP A 120 -2.20 -3.80 1.42
C TRP A 120 -2.51 -4.89 2.43
N LEU A 121 -3.47 -4.60 3.30
CA LEU A 121 -3.90 -5.47 4.37
C LEU A 121 -5.28 -6.01 4.04
N ARG A 122 -5.49 -7.30 4.25
CA ARG A 122 -6.81 -7.93 4.20
C ARG A 122 -7.21 -8.38 5.58
N ALA A 123 -8.41 -8.00 6.00
CA ALA A 123 -9.00 -8.43 7.25
C ALA A 123 -9.24 -9.94 7.20
N VAL A 124 -8.83 -10.61 8.26
CA VAL A 124 -9.04 -12.04 8.45
C VAL A 124 -10.27 -12.17 9.34
N ARG A 125 -11.41 -12.49 8.72
CA ARG A 125 -12.61 -12.88 9.47
C ARG A 125 -12.41 -14.30 9.97
N GLY A 126 -12.74 -14.53 11.24
CA GLY A 126 -12.42 -15.74 12.00
C GLY A 126 -12.44 -17.04 11.19
N GLY A 127 -11.27 -17.65 11.09
CA GLY A 127 -11.04 -19.02 10.66
C GLY A 127 -9.80 -19.53 11.39
N MET A 128 -9.92 -19.71 12.70
CA MET A 128 -8.99 -20.57 13.44
C MET A 128 -9.13 -21.98 12.86
N ARG A 129 -8.09 -22.44 12.18
CA ARG A 129 -7.72 -23.85 12.15
C ARG A 129 -6.24 -23.93 12.49
#